data_AF-A0A2N5K6N2-F1
#
_entry.id   AF-A0A2N5K6N2-F1
#
_cell.length_a   1.000
_cell.length_b   1.000
_cell.length_c   1.000
_cell.angle_alpha   90.00
_cell.angle_beta   90.00
_cell.angle_gamma   90.00
#
_symmetry.space_group_name_H-M   'P 1'
#
loop_
_entity.id
_entity.type
_entity.pdbx_description
1 polymer ?
#
loop_
_entity_poly.entity_id
_entity_poly.type
_entity_poly.pdbx_seq_one_letter_code
_entity_poly.pdbx_strand_id
1 'polypeptide(L)'
;MNNTPKFVVSTTLTTAEWTNSTLITGDVVAEITKLKQQPGKNISISGSGTLVRSLLHNNLLDELRLMLHPVVVGHGKRLFPDGSEHKGLKLVDSQAFNTGVVYLTYQAGQPEA
;
A
#
# COMPACT_ATOMS: atom_id res chain seq x y z
N MET A 1 -10.25 9.24 -10.54
CA MET A 1 -8.80 9.02 -10.71
C MET A 1 -8.15 9.97 -11.71
N ASN A 2 -8.82 10.44 -12.77
CA ASN A 2 -8.16 11.23 -13.83
C ASN A 2 -7.65 12.61 -13.34
N ASN A 3 -8.38 13.29 -12.44
CA ASN A 3 -8.01 14.60 -11.91
C ASN A 3 -7.28 14.56 -10.56
N THR A 4 -6.92 13.38 -10.05
CA THR A 4 -6.17 13.25 -8.80
C THR A 4 -4.66 13.35 -9.10
N PRO A 5 -3.87 14.08 -8.28
CA PRO A 5 -2.41 14.01 -8.32
C PRO A 5 -1.92 12.56 -8.16
N LYS A 6 -0.94 12.17 -8.97
CA LYS A 6 -0.38 10.81 -9.01
C LYS A 6 1.09 10.89 -8.70
N PHE A 7 1.56 9.99 -7.84
CA PHE A 7 2.97 9.83 -7.55
C PHE A 7 3.42 8.48 -8.08
N VAL A 8 4.36 8.50 -9.01
CA VAL A 8 4.88 7.29 -9.66
C VAL A 8 6.23 6.98 -9.03
N VAL A 9 6.31 5.94 -8.23
CA VAL A 9 7.58 5.47 -7.65
C VAL A 9 8.24 4.53 -8.65
N SER A 10 9.45 4.87 -9.12
CA SER A 10 10.18 4.04 -10.07
C SER A 10 11.69 4.21 -9.91
N THR A 11 12.43 3.14 -10.17
CA THR A 11 13.91 3.14 -10.22
C THR A 11 14.45 3.25 -11.64
N THR A 12 13.60 3.07 -12.66
CA THR A 12 14.02 2.97 -14.07
C THR A 12 13.39 4.01 -14.98
N LEU A 13 12.24 4.56 -14.62
CA LEU A 13 11.61 5.63 -15.38
C LEU A 13 12.41 6.92 -15.20
N THR A 14 12.53 7.69 -16.27
CA THR A 14 13.13 9.04 -16.27
C THR A 14 12.07 10.13 -16.42
N THR A 15 10.91 9.80 -17.00
CA THR A 15 9.77 10.70 -17.19
C THR A 15 8.45 10.00 -16.81
N ALA A 16 7.44 10.79 -16.44
CA ALA A 16 6.07 10.32 -16.24
C ALA A 16 5.15 11.08 -17.20
N GLU A 17 4.68 10.41 -18.25
CA GLU A 17 3.95 11.06 -19.35
C GLU A 17 2.46 11.27 -19.06
N TRP A 18 1.92 10.63 -18.02
CA TRP A 18 0.51 10.78 -17.68
C TRP A 18 0.25 12.10 -16.94
N THR A 19 -0.73 12.85 -17.41
CA THR A 19 -1.30 14.05 -16.76
C THR A 19 -1.44 13.91 -15.23
N ASN A 20 -0.96 14.95 -14.54
CA ASN A 20 -0.93 15.06 -13.07
C ASN A 20 -0.05 14.00 -12.39
N SER A 21 1.02 13.55 -13.03
CA SER A 21 1.97 12.60 -12.44
C SER A 21 3.29 13.28 -12.05
N THR A 22 3.74 13.00 -10.84
CA THR A 22 5.07 13.35 -10.33
C THR A 22 5.85 12.06 -10.17
N LEU A 23 7.03 11.99 -10.80
CA LEU A 23 7.92 10.85 -10.68
C LEU A 23 8.75 10.97 -9.39
N ILE A 24 8.78 9.91 -8.60
CA ILE A 24 9.64 9.74 -7.42
C ILE A 24 10.75 8.75 -7.80
N THR A 25 11.94 9.30 -8.07
CA THR A 25 13.18 8.54 -8.31
C THR A 25 14.14 8.80 -7.15
N GLY A 26 14.34 7.82 -6.26
CA GLY A 26 15.27 7.96 -5.14
C GLY A 26 14.68 7.51 -3.80
N ASP A 27 14.92 8.30 -2.75
CA ASP A 27 14.48 8.00 -1.40
C ASP A 27 12.96 8.14 -1.25
N VAL A 28 12.28 7.01 -1.45
CA VAL A 28 10.83 6.89 -1.31
C VAL A 28 10.36 7.22 0.11
N VAL A 29 11.15 6.90 1.14
CA VAL A 29 10.78 7.15 2.53
C VAL A 29 10.74 8.64 2.79
N ALA A 30 11.77 9.38 2.37
CA ALA A 30 11.82 10.82 2.51
C ALA A 30 10.71 11.53 1.72
N GLU A 31 10.50 11.15 0.45
CA GLU A 31 9.49 11.79 -0.41
C GLU A 31 8.06 11.53 0.08
N ILE A 32 7.75 10.31 0.51
CA ILE A 32 6.42 10.00 1.07
C ILE A 32 6.22 10.66 2.44
N THR A 33 7.27 10.77 3.26
CA THR A 33 7.20 11.50 4.54
C THR A 33 6.86 12.97 4.30
N LYS A 34 7.55 13.61 3.35
CA LYS A 34 7.27 15.00 2.95
C LYS A 34 5.87 15.15 2.38
N LEU A 35 5.41 14.19 1.57
CA LEU A 35 4.06 14.20 1.01
C LEU A 35 2.99 14.11 2.10
N LYS A 36 3.17 13.24 3.11
CA LYS A 36 2.25 13.11 4.26
C LYS A 36 2.15 14.38 5.11
N GLN A 37 3.14 15.26 5.07
CA GLN A 37 3.15 16.54 5.79
C GLN A 37 2.43 17.67 5.03
N GLN A 38 2.11 17.48 3.75
CA GLN A 38 1.42 18.49 2.96
C GLN A 38 -0.08 18.51 3.26
N PRO A 39 -0.74 19.67 3.14
CA PRO A 39 -2.19 19.74 3.26
C PRO A 39 -2.85 18.91 2.17
N GLY A 40 -3.85 18.10 2.55
CA GLY A 40 -4.51 17.22 1.60
C GLY A 40 -5.47 16.25 2.25
N LYS A 41 -5.88 15.24 1.45
CA LYS A 41 -6.68 14.09 1.89
C LYS A 41 -5.78 12.86 1.98
N ASN A 42 -6.40 11.69 2.13
CA ASN A 42 -5.71 10.40 2.14
C ASN A 42 -4.91 10.15 0.84
N ILE A 43 -3.75 9.52 1.00
CA ILE A 43 -2.91 9.05 -0.10
C ILE A 43 -3.23 7.58 -0.32
N SER A 44 -3.71 7.22 -1.51
CA SER A 44 -4.05 5.84 -1.86
C SER A 44 -2.96 5.22 -2.72
N ILE A 45 -2.63 3.96 -2.44
CA ILE A 45 -1.64 3.18 -3.19
C ILE A 45 -2.41 2.19 -4.07
N SER A 46 -2.35 2.36 -5.39
CA SER A 46 -2.92 1.39 -6.35
C SER A 46 -2.04 0.16 -6.54
N GLY A 47 -0.80 0.23 -6.08
CA GLY A 47 0.28 -0.74 -6.26
C GLY A 47 1.64 -0.04 -6.15
N SER A 48 2.77 -0.73 -6.08
CA SER A 48 2.97 -2.17 -6.14
C SER A 48 3.04 -2.81 -4.75
N GLY A 49 2.93 -4.15 -4.67
CA GLY A 49 3.20 -4.87 -3.42
C GLY A 49 4.60 -4.58 -2.83
N THR A 50 5.58 -4.27 -3.68
CA THR A 50 6.91 -3.81 -3.23
C THR A 50 6.85 -2.47 -2.50
N LEU A 51 6.12 -1.51 -3.04
CA LEU A 51 5.93 -0.21 -2.38
C LEU A 51 5.15 -0.37 -1.07
N VAL A 52 4.07 -1.15 -1.07
CA VAL A 52 3.28 -1.43 0.14
C VAL A 52 4.15 -2.03 1.25
N ARG A 53 4.96 -3.06 0.94
CA ARG A 53 5.90 -3.64 1.91
C ARG A 53 6.90 -2.62 2.44
N SER A 54 7.50 -1.82 1.55
CA SER A 54 8.50 -0.82 1.93
C SER A 54 7.91 0.21 2.89
N LEU A 55 6.71 0.73 2.60
CA LEU A 55 6.04 1.71 3.46
C LEU A 55 5.57 1.09 4.78
N LEU A 56 5.10 -0.16 4.78
CA LEU A 56 4.74 -0.86 6.01
C LEU A 56 5.96 -1.08 6.93
N HIS A 57 7.10 -1.51 6.35
CA HIS A 57 8.33 -1.71 7.11
C HIS A 57 8.83 -0.40 7.74
N ASN A 58 8.77 0.71 6.99
CA ASN A 58 9.17 2.04 7.46
C ASN A 58 8.10 2.77 8.31
N ASN A 59 7.02 2.09 8.73
CA ASN A 59 5.90 2.67 9.49
C ASN A 59 5.25 3.91 8.81
N LEU A 60 5.29 3.96 7.47
CA LEU A 60 4.68 5.02 6.67
C LEU A 60 3.30 4.64 6.12
N LEU A 61 2.90 3.36 6.23
CA LEU A 61 1.57 2.88 5.88
C LEU A 61 0.63 2.93 7.09
N ASP A 62 -0.39 3.79 7.04
CA ASP A 62 -1.36 3.93 8.14
C ASP A 62 -2.40 2.80 8.13
N GLU A 63 -2.92 2.47 6.95
CA GLU A 63 -3.92 1.43 6.74
C GLU A 63 -3.51 0.45 5.62
N LEU A 64 -3.62 -0.84 5.91
CA LEU A 64 -3.53 -1.93 4.95
C LEU A 64 -4.92 -2.48 4.67
N ARG A 65 -5.46 -2.17 3.49
CA ARG A 65 -6.76 -2.62 3.02
C ARG A 65 -6.59 -3.81 2.07
N LEU A 66 -7.15 -4.97 2.42
CA LEU A 66 -7.01 -6.22 1.68
C LEU A 66 -8.37 -6.69 1.15
N MET A 67 -8.39 -7.13 -0.11
CA MET A 67 -9.48 -7.93 -0.66
C MET A 67 -9.04 -9.39 -0.70
N LEU A 68 -9.60 -10.20 0.18
CA LEU A 68 -9.39 -11.64 0.22
C LEU A 68 -10.39 -12.31 -0.72
N HIS A 69 -9.89 -12.90 -1.81
CA HIS A 69 -10.70 -13.62 -2.78
C HIS A 69 -10.80 -15.11 -2.42
N PRO A 70 -11.97 -15.75 -2.60
CA PRO A 70 -12.18 -17.17 -2.29
C PRO A 70 -11.58 -18.08 -3.38
N VAL A 71 -10.27 -18.01 -3.58
CA VAL A 71 -9.53 -18.79 -4.58
C VAL A 71 -8.16 -19.19 -4.05
N VAL A 72 -7.72 -20.40 -4.39
CA VAL A 72 -6.34 -20.87 -4.15
C VAL A 72 -5.55 -20.69 -5.44
N VAL A 73 -4.66 -19.69 -5.47
CA VAL A 73 -3.84 -19.39 -6.66
C VAL A 73 -2.65 -20.37 -6.81
N GLY A 74 -2.22 -20.99 -5.72
CA GLY A 74 -1.12 -21.97 -5.70
C GLY A 74 0.28 -21.35 -5.73
N HIS A 75 0.60 -20.56 -6.77
CA HIS A 75 1.93 -19.95 -6.95
C HIS A 75 1.83 -18.52 -7.48
N GLY A 76 2.89 -17.72 -7.26
CA GLY A 76 2.97 -16.35 -7.74
C GLY A 76 3.58 -15.38 -6.74
N LYS A 77 3.41 -14.08 -6.99
CA LYS A 77 3.91 -13.01 -6.13
C LYS A 77 3.12 -12.99 -4.81
N ARG A 78 3.82 -13.10 -3.69
CA ARG A 78 3.25 -12.94 -2.34
C ARG A 78 3.37 -11.48 -1.90
N LEU A 79 2.36 -10.97 -1.20
CA LEU A 79 2.46 -9.66 -0.57
C LEU A 79 3.59 -9.66 0.47
N PHE A 80 3.68 -10.72 1.27
CA PHE A 80 4.76 -10.98 2.23
C PHE A 80 5.50 -12.27 1.84
N PRO A 81 6.75 -12.18 1.34
CA PRO A 81 7.56 -13.36 1.04
C PRO A 81 8.10 -14.04 2.32
N ASP A 82 8.65 -15.23 2.15
CA ASP A 82 9.26 -15.99 3.24
C ASP A 82 10.43 -15.19 3.83
N GLY A 83 10.54 -15.15 5.18
CA GLY A 83 11.54 -14.34 5.89
C GLY A 83 11.17 -12.85 6.06
N SER A 84 9.93 -12.45 5.74
CA SER A 84 9.44 -11.10 6.09
C SER A 84 9.49 -10.87 7.60
N GLU A 85 9.84 -9.66 8.01
CA GLU A 85 9.85 -9.28 9.42
C GLU A 85 8.45 -9.39 10.04
N HIS A 86 8.43 -9.78 11.33
CA HIS A 86 7.19 -9.80 12.09
C HIS A 86 6.65 -8.39 12.28
N LYS A 87 5.43 -8.14 11.77
CA LYS A 87 4.66 -6.93 12.03
C LYS A 87 3.29 -7.27 12.57
N GLY A 88 2.98 -6.68 13.73
CA GLY A 88 1.62 -6.68 14.25
C GLY A 88 0.71 -5.84 13.36
N LEU A 89 -0.51 -6.33 13.15
CA LEU A 89 -1.59 -5.61 12.51
C LEU A 89 -2.84 -5.72 13.39
N LYS A 90 -3.54 -4.60 13.58
CA LYS A 90 -4.84 -4.57 14.26
C LYS A 90 -5.95 -4.51 13.23
N LEU A 91 -6.90 -5.46 13.28
CA LEU A 91 -8.11 -5.40 12.46
C LEU A 91 -8.98 -4.25 12.98
N VAL A 92 -9.32 -3.30 12.11
CA VAL A 92 -10.17 -2.16 12.47
C VAL A 92 -11.52 -2.18 11.75
N ASP A 93 -11.62 -2.90 10.63
CA ASP A 93 -12.88 -3.11 9.92
C ASP A 93 -12.85 -4.39 9.09
N SER A 94 -14.01 -5.02 8.92
CA SER A 94 -14.18 -6.21 8.09
C SER A 94 -15.57 -6.26 7.46
N GLN A 95 -15.63 -6.50 6.15
CA GLN A 95 -16.88 -6.65 5.41
C GLN A 95 -16.83 -7.86 4.49
N ALA A 96 -17.78 -8.78 4.62
CA ALA A 96 -17.99 -9.87 3.66
C ALA A 96 -18.98 -9.42 2.58
N PHE A 97 -18.65 -9.72 1.32
CA PHE A 97 -19.55 -9.52 0.18
C PHE A 97 -20.28 -10.81 -0.17
N ASN A 98 -21.44 -10.70 -0.84
CA ASN A 98 -22.20 -11.85 -1.33
C ASN A 98 -21.45 -12.71 -2.38
N THR A 99 -20.38 -12.17 -2.97
CA THR A 99 -19.47 -12.88 -3.88
C THR A 99 -18.50 -13.81 -3.15
N GLY A 100 -18.47 -13.80 -1.81
CA GLY A 100 -17.51 -14.51 -0.99
C GLY A 100 -16.17 -13.79 -0.81
N VAL A 101 -16.00 -12.60 -1.41
CA VAL A 101 -14.85 -11.73 -1.15
C VAL A 101 -14.98 -11.11 0.24
N VAL A 102 -13.87 -11.03 0.98
CA VAL A 102 -13.81 -10.33 2.26
C VAL A 102 -12.90 -9.10 2.14
N TYR A 103 -13.43 -7.93 2.48
CA TYR A 103 -12.67 -6.70 2.64
C TYR A 103 -12.21 -6.57 4.09
N LEU A 104 -10.90 -6.39 4.29
CA LEU A 104 -10.29 -6.26 5.61
C LEU A 104 -9.49 -4.97 5.66
N THR A 105 -9.70 -4.17 6.70
CA THR A 105 -8.87 -2.98 6.97
C THR A 105 -8.07 -3.22 8.23
N TYR A 106 -6.75 -3.15 8.09
CA TYR A 106 -5.81 -3.27 9.20
C TYR A 106 -5.06 -1.96 9.41
N GLN A 107 -4.71 -1.65 10.66
CA GLN A 107 -3.74 -0.61 11.01
C GLN A 107 -2.46 -1.24 11.54
N ALA A 108 -1.32 -0.57 11.33
CA ALA A 108 -0.05 -0.99 11.92
C ALA A 108 -0.13 -0.86 13.46
N GLY A 109 0.14 -1.95 14.18
CA GLY A 109 0.03 -1.99 15.64
C GLY A 109 -0.04 -3.41 16.18
N GLN A 110 0.29 -3.62 17.46
CA GLN A 110 0.16 -4.94 18.06
C GLN A 110 -1.31 -5.40 18.02
N PRO A 111 -1.60 -6.65 17.59
CA PRO A 111 -2.91 -7.23 17.85
C PRO A 111 -3.14 -7.22 19.37
N GLU A 112 -4.34 -6.86 19.81
CA GLU A 112 -4.73 -7.06 21.21
C GLU A 112 -4.66 -8.56 21.52
N ALA A 113 -4.00 -8.90 22.63
CA ALA A 113 -3.80 -10.26 23.10
C ALA A 113 -5.11 -10.95 23.49
#